data_AF-A0A9W7YYZ0-F1
#
_entry.id   AF-A0A9W7YYZ0-F1
#
_cell.length_a   1.000
_cell.length_b   1.000
_cell.length_c   1.000
_cell.angle_alpha   90.00
_cell.angle_beta   90.00
_cell.angle_gamma   90.00
#
_symmetry.space_group_name_H-M   'P 1'
#
loop_
_entity.id
_entity.type
_entity.pdbx_description
1 polymer ?
#
loop_
_entity_poly.entity_id
_entity_poly.type
_entity_poly.pdbx_seq_one_letter_code
_entity_poly.pdbx_strand_id
1 'polypeptide(L)'
;MLVSYLQRTGGLRKLQPVALSRWQQRTLKTQRTLKTRGTNPKKADKEEEKKPPHKGYFDELRETISSWQQSTLNTQDTDPKKADGKEEERPPRKGYFEELREIMIMPLTSADPNIPTKRVTAKYCAQKFTAPPRNVTMLSSDFIDDSLYNPAYGYFSKQALIFSLREGYDFSSFRDSSAFMDVMGDQYKEIERELDDVRGITRQLWHTSTEIFKPWYGYAIAKHIAEQYMADRKANVHDDPLVVYEVGGGNGTLMMNILDYIRNNEPAVYSQMEYRLVEISPKLARQQLIKHGSNNFVHANAKVINQSILDWSTLESRACFVVAMELLDNFPHDVVRYDYDTGEPYQGIVRVYDDSEYEDNYEPVTDPTIRSYLAARKQAAPEYKTPALPSELHRRLRRQLPLAPNMTKIEFIPTHAFRFLQVLGKFFPRHRAVLGDFYMLPDTVPGAVDAPVVQTRLKGTMVPCDTYMVRPGWFDIFFPTNFELLQSMYNATCRAPASTAAGLGGARVCTQAEFVKQYGDLSKTATRSGENPMLEFYGNNKFLLS
;
A
#
# COMPACT_ATOMS: atom_id res chain seq x y z
N MET A 1 -22.51 13.62 -12.74
CA MET A 1 -23.49 13.18 -11.72
C MET A 1 -23.49 14.03 -10.45
N LEU A 2 -22.36 14.54 -9.94
CA LEU A 2 -22.33 15.44 -8.77
C LEU A 2 -22.91 16.85 -9.05
N VAL A 3 -22.77 17.35 -10.28
CA VAL A 3 -23.25 18.68 -10.69
C VAL A 3 -24.79 18.74 -10.85
N SER A 4 -25.42 17.63 -11.23
CA SER A 4 -26.89 17.55 -11.37
C SER A 4 -27.62 17.35 -10.05
N TYR A 5 -26.92 16.96 -8.98
CA TYR A 5 -27.46 16.84 -7.63
C TYR A 5 -27.52 18.19 -6.91
N LEU A 6 -26.50 19.03 -7.10
CA LEU A 6 -26.37 20.35 -6.46
C LEU A 6 -27.30 21.43 -7.03
N GLN A 7 -27.89 21.21 -8.22
CA GLN A 7 -28.88 22.12 -8.81
C GLN A 7 -30.33 21.86 -8.36
N ARG A 8 -30.61 20.72 -7.69
CA ARG A 8 -31.99 20.36 -7.28
C ARG A 8 -32.36 20.70 -5.84
N THR A 9 -31.41 21.08 -4.99
CA THR A 9 -31.66 21.22 -3.54
C THR A 9 -31.63 22.65 -3.01
N GLY A 10 -31.51 23.67 -3.87
CA GLY A 10 -31.86 25.07 -3.52
C GLY A 10 -31.12 25.69 -2.31
N GLY A 11 -30.05 25.09 -1.82
CA GLY A 11 -29.35 25.50 -0.60
C GLY A 11 -28.10 26.33 -0.87
N LEU A 12 -28.26 27.52 -1.45
CA LEU A 12 -27.16 28.47 -1.64
C LEU A 12 -27.58 29.86 -1.17
N ARG A 13 -27.78 30.02 0.14
CA ARG A 13 -27.72 31.33 0.80
C ARG A 13 -27.07 31.19 2.18
N LYS A 14 -26.06 32.04 2.38
CA LYS A 14 -25.21 32.24 3.58
C LYS A 14 -24.00 31.30 3.66
N LEU A 15 -22.89 31.76 3.08
CA LEU A 15 -21.67 32.17 3.80
C LEU A 15 -20.71 32.81 2.77
N GLN A 16 -20.12 33.95 3.13
CA GLN A 16 -19.18 34.70 2.28
C GLN A 16 -17.81 33.99 2.18
N PRO A 17 -17.03 34.23 1.11
CA PRO A 17 -15.82 33.49 0.78
C PRO A 17 -14.55 34.22 1.25
N VAL A 18 -13.66 33.53 1.96
CA VAL A 18 -12.24 33.89 2.03
C VAL A 18 -11.42 32.62 1.86
N ALA A 19 -10.35 32.72 1.06
CA ALA A 19 -9.37 31.70 0.70
C ALA A 19 -9.79 30.67 -0.38
N LEU A 20 -9.94 31.15 -1.62
CA LEU A 20 -9.61 30.34 -2.79
C LEU A 20 -8.21 30.69 -3.30
N SER A 21 -7.38 29.65 -3.44
CA SER A 21 -5.97 29.72 -3.79
C SER A 21 -5.72 30.20 -5.23
N ARG A 22 -4.50 30.71 -5.47
CA ARG A 22 -3.98 31.33 -6.71
C ARG A 22 -4.05 30.47 -7.98
N TRP A 23 -4.55 29.23 -7.91
CA TRP A 23 -4.66 28.31 -9.04
C TRP A 23 -5.90 28.62 -9.92
N GLN A 24 -7.03 29.00 -9.33
CA GLN A 24 -8.25 29.31 -10.10
C GLN A 24 -8.23 30.63 -10.87
N GLN A 25 -7.37 31.59 -10.48
CA GLN A 25 -7.21 32.84 -11.23
C GLN A 25 -6.37 32.67 -12.50
N ARG A 26 -5.54 31.62 -12.60
CA ARG A 26 -4.72 31.33 -13.80
C ARG A 26 -5.55 30.69 -14.91
N THR A 27 -6.47 29.79 -14.59
CA THR A 27 -7.33 29.11 -15.58
C THR A 27 -8.34 30.05 -16.27
N LEU A 28 -8.79 31.12 -15.59
CA LEU A 28 -9.69 32.12 -16.17
C LEU A 28 -8.99 33.12 -17.12
N LYS A 29 -7.67 33.30 -17.01
CA LYS A 29 -6.90 34.18 -17.93
C LYS A 29 -6.62 33.49 -19.27
N THR A 30 -6.36 32.19 -19.28
CA THR A 30 -6.05 31.41 -20.50
C THR A 30 -7.25 31.26 -21.43
N GLN A 31 -8.48 31.24 -20.89
CA GLN A 31 -9.71 31.14 -21.70
C GLN A 31 -10.15 32.46 -22.36
N ARG A 32 -9.63 33.62 -21.92
CA ARG A 32 -9.96 34.92 -22.53
C ARG A 32 -9.07 35.30 -23.72
N THR A 33 -7.88 34.70 -23.86
CA THR A 33 -6.94 34.98 -24.96
C THR A 33 -7.21 34.21 -26.25
N LEU A 34 -8.12 33.22 -26.25
CA LEU A 34 -8.45 32.40 -27.43
C LEU A 34 -9.68 32.88 -28.22
N LYS A 35 -10.29 34.01 -27.87
CA LYS A 35 -11.51 34.53 -28.55
C LYS A 35 -11.32 35.73 -29.47
N THR A 36 -10.09 36.16 -29.76
CA THR A 36 -9.84 37.26 -30.69
C THR A 36 -8.69 36.95 -31.63
N ARG A 37 -8.98 36.21 -32.70
CA ARG A 37 -8.40 36.38 -34.04
C ARG A 37 -9.09 35.40 -35.00
N GLY A 38 -9.99 35.95 -35.82
CA GLY A 38 -10.59 35.21 -36.93
C GLY A 38 -9.62 35.11 -38.10
N THR A 39 -9.66 33.98 -38.81
CA THR A 39 -9.53 33.88 -40.28
C THR A 39 -9.89 32.46 -40.73
N ASN A 40 -10.50 32.38 -41.91
CA ASN A 40 -11.27 31.27 -42.48
C ASN A 40 -10.37 30.15 -43.08
N PRO A 41 -10.90 28.93 -43.33
CA PRO A 41 -10.15 27.69 -43.57
C PRO A 41 -9.92 27.43 -45.06
N LYS A 42 -8.73 26.91 -45.39
CA LYS A 42 -8.45 25.96 -46.49
C LYS A 42 -6.93 25.80 -46.63
N LYS A 43 -6.49 24.55 -46.73
CA LYS A 43 -5.10 24.04 -46.86
C LYS A 43 -4.31 23.89 -45.55
N ALA A 44 -4.43 22.71 -44.96
CA ALA A 44 -3.32 21.98 -44.36
C ALA A 44 -3.77 20.53 -44.04
N ASP A 45 -4.05 19.75 -45.08
CA ASP A 45 -3.90 18.29 -44.98
C ASP A 45 -2.43 17.99 -45.24
N LYS A 46 -1.71 17.59 -44.19
CA LYS A 46 -0.70 16.50 -44.16
C LYS A 46 0.06 16.53 -42.84
N GLU A 47 0.13 15.34 -42.23
CA GLU A 47 0.98 14.95 -41.10
C GLU A 47 0.67 15.54 -39.72
N GLU A 48 -0.38 15.02 -39.08
CA GLU A 48 -0.42 14.93 -37.61
C GLU A 48 -0.32 13.45 -37.21
N GLU A 49 0.92 12.99 -37.11
CA GLU A 49 1.27 11.71 -36.50
C GLU A 49 0.92 11.81 -35.00
N LYS A 50 -0.11 11.08 -34.57
CA LYS A 50 -0.58 11.05 -33.18
C LYS A 50 0.53 10.52 -32.26
N LYS A 51 1.22 11.43 -31.56
CA LYS A 51 2.12 11.11 -30.46
C LYS A 51 1.35 10.39 -29.34
N PRO A 52 1.90 9.32 -28.74
CA PRO A 52 1.24 8.61 -27.63
C PRO A 52 1.06 9.52 -26.40
N PRO A 53 0.06 9.26 -25.55
CA PRO A 53 -0.37 10.14 -24.46
C PRO A 53 0.69 10.41 -23.37
N HIS A 54 1.78 9.64 -23.35
CA HIS A 54 2.87 9.79 -22.37
C HIS A 54 3.91 10.86 -22.76
N LYS A 55 3.93 11.36 -24.00
CA LYS A 55 5.05 12.17 -24.51
C LYS A 55 5.15 13.58 -23.89
N GLY A 56 4.02 14.19 -23.52
CA GLY A 56 3.98 15.57 -23.01
C GLY A 56 4.57 15.76 -21.61
N TYR A 57 4.42 14.76 -20.73
CA TYR A 57 4.95 14.82 -19.35
C TYR A 57 6.48 14.73 -19.32
N PHE A 58 7.06 13.87 -20.17
CA PHE A 58 8.52 13.72 -20.26
C PHE A 58 9.20 14.89 -20.97
N ASP A 59 8.50 15.62 -21.84
CA ASP A 59 9.04 16.81 -22.49
C ASP A 59 9.19 17.97 -21.46
N GLU A 60 8.23 18.16 -20.55
CA GLU A 60 8.30 19.17 -19.47
C GLU A 60 9.40 18.86 -18.44
N LEU A 61 9.60 17.57 -18.13
CA LEU A 61 10.69 17.11 -17.26
C LEU A 61 12.07 17.20 -17.94
N ARG A 62 12.15 16.95 -19.26
CA ARG A 62 13.37 17.15 -20.06
C ARG A 62 13.77 18.61 -20.15
N GLU A 63 12.81 19.52 -20.29
CA GLU A 63 13.06 20.96 -20.23
C GLU A 63 13.60 21.38 -18.86
N THR A 64 13.02 20.82 -17.79
CA THR A 64 13.51 21.05 -16.43
C THR A 64 14.95 20.58 -16.29
N ILE A 65 15.28 19.33 -16.65
CA ILE A 65 16.67 18.80 -16.57
C ILE A 65 17.64 19.59 -17.46
N SER A 66 17.21 20.00 -18.65
CA SER A 66 18.05 20.80 -19.57
C SER A 66 18.35 22.20 -19.01
N SER A 67 17.39 22.84 -18.32
CA SER A 67 17.64 24.13 -17.67
C SER A 67 18.67 24.04 -16.52
N TRP A 68 18.75 22.88 -15.85
CA TRP A 68 19.75 22.62 -14.80
C TRP A 68 21.13 22.29 -15.36
N GLN A 69 21.22 21.60 -16.51
CA GLN A 69 22.49 21.41 -17.21
C GLN A 69 23.07 22.75 -17.71
N GLN A 70 22.21 23.68 -18.13
CA GLN A 70 22.64 25.04 -18.49
C GLN A 70 23.07 25.87 -17.27
N SER A 71 22.43 25.71 -16.10
CA SER A 71 22.85 26.44 -14.88
C SER A 71 24.17 25.93 -14.30
N THR A 72 24.46 24.63 -14.44
CA THR A 72 25.73 24.01 -14.01
C THR A 72 26.90 24.30 -14.97
N LEU A 73 26.62 24.58 -16.24
CA LEU A 73 27.65 25.06 -17.18
C LEU A 73 27.97 26.56 -16.98
N ASN A 74 27.00 27.37 -16.56
CA ASN A 74 27.19 28.81 -16.32
C ASN A 74 27.86 29.16 -14.99
N THR A 75 28.13 28.19 -14.12
CA THR A 75 28.75 28.39 -12.79
C THR A 75 30.25 28.06 -12.76
N GLN A 76 30.89 27.82 -13.92
CA GLN A 76 32.33 27.50 -13.99
C GLN A 76 33.28 28.70 -13.95
N ASP A 77 32.80 29.93 -13.74
CA ASP A 77 33.69 31.11 -13.78
C ASP A 77 33.28 32.21 -12.78
N THR A 78 33.35 31.93 -11.47
CA THR A 78 33.41 32.98 -10.45
C THR A 78 34.31 32.59 -9.26
N ASP A 79 35.32 33.44 -9.03
CA ASP A 79 36.35 33.45 -7.99
C ASP A 79 35.81 33.23 -6.55
N PRO A 80 36.34 32.28 -5.75
CA PRO A 80 35.74 31.88 -4.48
C PRO A 80 36.18 32.79 -3.32
N LYS A 81 35.85 34.08 -3.37
CA LYS A 81 35.98 34.97 -2.19
C LYS A 81 34.89 36.04 -2.19
N LYS A 82 33.68 35.64 -1.77
CA LYS A 82 32.64 36.40 -1.02
C LYS A 82 31.25 35.90 -1.41
N ALA A 83 30.56 35.19 -0.52
CA ALA A 83 29.09 35.23 -0.43
C ALA A 83 28.61 34.58 0.87
N ASP A 84 27.72 35.29 1.56
CA ASP A 84 27.06 34.93 2.82
C ASP A 84 26.21 33.66 2.72
N GLY A 85 26.29 32.83 3.77
CA GLY A 85 25.12 32.28 4.50
C GLY A 85 23.94 31.67 3.73
N LYS A 86 24.14 31.06 2.56
CA LYS A 86 23.13 30.21 1.91
C LYS A 86 23.74 28.84 1.64
N GLU A 87 23.11 27.79 2.17
CA GLU A 87 23.43 26.40 1.86
C GLU A 87 23.33 26.19 0.34
N GLU A 88 24.48 26.03 -0.32
CA GLU A 88 24.51 25.51 -1.69
C GLU A 88 24.24 24.00 -1.64
N GLU A 89 23.12 23.58 -2.24
CA GLU A 89 22.82 22.19 -2.53
C GLU A 89 24.02 21.57 -3.26
N ARG A 90 24.62 20.52 -2.67
CA ARG A 90 25.71 19.80 -3.33
C ARG A 90 25.22 19.25 -4.66
N PRO A 91 25.97 19.46 -5.77
CA PRO A 91 25.57 18.91 -7.05
C PRO A 91 25.53 17.38 -6.96
N PRO A 92 24.53 16.72 -7.58
CA PRO A 92 24.42 15.27 -7.54
C PRO A 92 25.67 14.58 -8.07
N ARG A 93 25.96 13.39 -7.55
CA ARG A 93 27.08 12.57 -8.00
C ARG A 93 27.02 12.41 -9.53
N LYS A 94 28.16 12.55 -10.18
CA LYS A 94 28.32 12.30 -11.63
C LYS A 94 27.74 10.92 -11.97
N GLY A 95 26.76 10.85 -12.88
CA GLY A 95 25.99 9.62 -13.19
C GLY A 95 24.56 9.57 -12.66
N TYR A 96 24.22 10.35 -11.62
CA TYR A 96 22.90 10.27 -10.95
C TYR A 96 21.74 10.68 -11.87
N PHE A 97 21.94 11.71 -12.69
CA PHE A 97 20.93 12.14 -13.66
C PHE A 97 20.86 11.25 -14.90
N GLU A 98 21.95 10.58 -15.28
CA GLU A 98 21.91 9.53 -16.30
C GLU A 98 21.11 8.31 -15.79
N GLU A 99 21.34 7.83 -14.56
CA GLU A 99 20.54 6.76 -13.95
C GLU A 99 19.06 7.13 -13.79
N LEU A 100 18.75 8.36 -13.37
CA LEU A 100 17.36 8.84 -13.29
C LEU A 100 16.70 8.97 -14.65
N ARG A 101 17.45 9.37 -15.70
CA ARG A 101 16.93 9.36 -17.07
C ARG A 101 16.69 7.94 -17.56
N GLU A 102 17.56 6.98 -17.27
CA GLU A 102 17.32 5.57 -17.57
C GLU A 102 16.12 5.00 -16.81
N ILE A 103 15.87 5.43 -15.56
CA ILE A 103 14.70 4.99 -14.77
C ILE A 103 13.39 5.60 -15.28
N MET A 104 13.43 6.82 -15.85
CA MET A 104 12.23 7.57 -16.25
C MET A 104 11.94 7.53 -17.76
N ILE A 105 12.89 7.15 -18.61
CA ILE A 105 12.62 6.95 -20.03
C ILE A 105 12.03 5.54 -20.15
N MET A 106 10.77 5.43 -20.60
CA MET A 106 10.28 4.20 -21.25
C MET A 106 10.72 4.23 -22.72
N PRO A 107 11.86 3.64 -23.11
CA PRO A 107 12.06 3.31 -24.50
C PRO A 107 10.94 2.35 -24.92
N LEU A 108 10.45 2.49 -26.15
CA LEU A 108 9.89 1.33 -26.83
C LEU A 108 11.00 0.28 -26.78
N THR A 109 10.77 -0.85 -26.11
CA THR A 109 11.79 -1.89 -25.93
C THR A 109 12.50 -2.14 -27.25
N SER A 110 13.82 -2.01 -27.23
CA SER A 110 14.66 -2.31 -28.40
C SER A 110 15.00 -3.79 -28.47
N ALA A 111 14.61 -4.54 -27.44
CA ALA A 111 14.82 -5.96 -27.32
C ALA A 111 14.02 -6.74 -28.37
N ASP A 112 14.63 -7.81 -28.89
CA ASP A 112 13.98 -8.68 -29.85
C ASP A 112 12.85 -9.49 -29.17
N PRO A 113 11.57 -9.30 -29.57
CA PRO A 113 10.45 -10.03 -28.98
C PRO A 113 10.52 -11.54 -29.21
N ASN A 114 11.36 -12.01 -30.13
CA ASN A 114 11.55 -13.44 -30.42
C ASN A 114 12.52 -14.14 -29.46
N ILE A 115 13.23 -13.39 -28.59
CA ILE A 115 14.12 -14.01 -27.61
C ILE A 115 13.30 -14.93 -26.68
N PRO A 116 13.66 -16.23 -26.59
CA PRO A 116 12.96 -17.14 -25.70
C PRO A 116 13.04 -16.69 -24.25
N THR A 117 11.90 -16.70 -23.57
CA THR A 117 11.83 -16.40 -22.14
C THR A 117 11.53 -17.65 -21.32
N LYS A 118 12.01 -17.68 -20.08
CA LYS A 118 11.65 -18.73 -19.11
C LYS A 118 10.66 -18.17 -18.11
N ARG A 119 9.57 -18.92 -17.84
CA ARG A 119 8.68 -18.59 -16.72
C ARG A 119 9.36 -18.86 -15.39
N VAL A 120 9.38 -17.87 -14.49
CA VAL A 120 9.97 -17.95 -13.15
C VAL A 120 9.01 -17.39 -12.10
N THR A 121 9.16 -17.83 -10.86
CA THR A 121 8.39 -17.32 -9.71
C THR A 121 9.28 -16.44 -8.83
N ALA A 122 8.66 -15.60 -7.98
CA ALA A 122 9.39 -14.78 -7.01
C ALA A 122 10.28 -15.62 -6.08
N LYS A 123 9.76 -16.77 -5.63
CA LYS A 123 10.51 -17.73 -4.80
C LYS A 123 11.74 -18.27 -5.52
N TYR A 124 11.63 -18.58 -6.81
CA TYR A 124 12.78 -19.00 -7.61
C TYR A 124 13.80 -17.87 -7.73
N CYS A 125 13.34 -16.63 -7.97
CA CYS A 125 14.20 -15.47 -8.08
C CYS A 125 14.98 -15.18 -6.79
N ALA A 126 14.31 -15.19 -5.64
CA ALA A 126 14.93 -15.00 -4.33
C ALA A 126 16.04 -16.02 -4.01
N GLN A 127 15.97 -17.22 -4.59
CA GLN A 127 16.97 -18.28 -4.39
C GLN A 127 18.13 -18.23 -5.39
N LYS A 128 17.90 -17.68 -6.59
CA LYS A 128 18.83 -17.82 -7.72
C LYS A 128 19.49 -16.52 -8.16
N PHE A 129 18.86 -15.38 -7.93
CA PHE A 129 19.32 -14.11 -8.44
C PHE A 129 19.66 -13.14 -7.33
N THR A 130 20.80 -12.45 -7.49
CA THR A 130 21.23 -11.34 -6.62
C THR A 130 20.92 -9.97 -7.23
N ALA A 131 20.40 -9.95 -8.45
CA ALA A 131 19.95 -8.78 -9.21
C ALA A 131 18.66 -9.13 -9.98
N PRO A 132 17.84 -8.15 -10.39
CA PRO A 132 16.60 -8.44 -11.11
C PRO A 132 16.83 -9.33 -12.34
N PRO A 133 15.99 -10.36 -12.56
CA PRO A 133 16.17 -11.30 -13.68
C PRO A 133 15.90 -10.60 -15.02
N ARG A 134 16.46 -11.17 -16.10
CA ARG A 134 16.29 -10.71 -17.49
C ARG A 134 15.89 -11.87 -18.38
N ASN A 135 15.16 -11.58 -19.47
CA ASN A 135 14.63 -12.59 -20.41
C ASN A 135 13.77 -13.65 -19.71
N VAL A 136 12.89 -13.20 -18.82
CA VAL A 136 11.96 -14.06 -18.09
C VAL A 136 10.52 -13.61 -18.26
N THR A 137 9.60 -14.50 -17.94
CA THR A 137 8.18 -14.16 -17.75
C THR A 137 7.76 -14.52 -16.33
N MET A 138 6.89 -13.71 -15.74
CA MET A 138 6.43 -13.87 -14.36
C MET A 138 4.93 -13.61 -14.30
N LEU A 139 4.20 -14.25 -13.38
CA LEU A 139 2.88 -13.75 -13.01
C LEU A 139 3.01 -12.32 -12.49
N SER A 140 1.95 -11.50 -12.62
CA SER A 140 1.96 -10.15 -12.03
C SER A 140 2.25 -10.18 -10.53
N SER A 141 1.66 -11.13 -9.78
CA SER A 141 1.96 -11.29 -8.35
C SER A 141 3.42 -11.67 -8.09
N ASP A 142 4.00 -12.57 -8.88
CA ASP A 142 5.42 -12.94 -8.76
C ASP A 142 6.34 -11.75 -9.04
N PHE A 143 6.01 -10.91 -10.03
CA PHE A 143 6.79 -9.71 -10.32
C PHE A 143 6.74 -8.69 -9.19
N ILE A 144 5.55 -8.47 -8.61
CA ILE A 144 5.35 -7.57 -7.46
C ILE A 144 6.07 -8.12 -6.22
N ASP A 145 5.93 -9.41 -5.93
CA ASP A 145 6.61 -10.08 -4.80
C ASP A 145 8.13 -9.95 -4.92
N ASP A 146 8.69 -10.26 -6.09
CA ASP A 146 10.13 -10.13 -6.33
C ASP A 146 10.61 -8.67 -6.22
N SER A 147 9.79 -7.71 -6.64
CA SER A 147 10.07 -6.28 -6.53
C SER A 147 10.08 -5.79 -5.08
N LEU A 148 9.21 -6.32 -4.23
CA LEU A 148 9.06 -5.89 -2.84
C LEU A 148 9.94 -6.67 -1.86
N TYR A 149 9.95 -8.00 -1.97
CA TYR A 149 10.41 -8.91 -0.91
C TYR A 149 11.69 -9.70 -1.24
N ASN A 150 12.24 -9.58 -2.46
CA ASN A 150 13.48 -10.27 -2.77
C ASN A 150 14.60 -9.89 -1.77
N PRO A 151 15.31 -10.86 -1.14
CA PRO A 151 16.31 -10.57 -0.11
C PRO A 151 17.52 -9.75 -0.61
N ALA A 152 17.86 -9.86 -1.89
CA ALA A 152 19.03 -9.22 -2.47
C ALA A 152 18.73 -7.81 -3.00
N TYR A 153 17.55 -7.63 -3.60
CA TYR A 153 17.22 -6.38 -4.26
C TYR A 153 15.81 -5.85 -4.05
N GLY A 154 14.94 -6.56 -3.34
CA GLY A 154 13.58 -6.11 -3.06
C GLY A 154 13.54 -4.79 -2.30
N TYR A 155 12.43 -4.08 -2.44
CA TYR A 155 12.23 -2.75 -1.87
C TYR A 155 12.39 -2.76 -0.34
N PHE A 156 11.78 -3.72 0.37
CA PHE A 156 11.89 -3.84 1.82
C PHE A 156 13.29 -4.24 2.29
N SER A 157 14.09 -4.89 1.43
CA SER A 157 15.47 -5.27 1.72
C SER A 157 16.42 -4.07 1.62
N LYS A 158 16.19 -3.16 0.66
CA LYS A 158 17.08 -2.04 0.35
C LYS A 158 16.67 -0.70 0.97
N GLN A 159 15.39 -0.36 0.84
CA GLN A 159 14.90 1.02 0.99
C GLN A 159 14.13 1.26 2.29
N ALA A 160 13.38 0.25 2.76
CA ALA A 160 12.46 0.46 3.87
C ALA A 160 13.18 0.67 5.22
N LEU A 161 12.88 1.81 5.84
CA LEU A 161 13.06 2.05 7.26
C LEU A 161 11.73 2.44 7.88
N ILE A 162 11.38 1.79 8.98
CA ILE A 162 10.15 2.09 9.71
C ILE A 162 10.50 3.13 10.77
N PHE A 163 9.85 4.29 10.67
CA PHE A 163 9.97 5.34 11.66
C PHE A 163 9.57 4.85 13.04
N SER A 164 10.28 5.29 14.07
CA SER A 164 9.83 5.10 15.44
C SER A 164 10.36 6.23 16.31
N LEU A 165 9.44 6.93 16.96
CA LEU A 165 9.80 7.85 18.05
C LEU A 165 10.28 7.06 19.27
N ARG A 166 11.13 7.66 20.10
CA ARG A 166 11.47 7.05 21.39
C ARG A 166 10.27 7.01 22.34
N GLU A 167 9.48 8.08 22.34
CA GLU A 167 8.29 8.24 23.18
C GLU A 167 7.08 8.62 22.31
N GLY A 168 5.87 8.30 22.78
CA GLY A 168 4.64 8.73 22.12
C GLY A 168 4.40 10.23 22.26
N TYR A 169 3.56 10.79 21.39
CA TYR A 169 3.19 12.20 21.49
C TYR A 169 2.30 12.48 22.70
N ASP A 170 2.56 13.59 23.39
CA ASP A 170 1.59 14.20 24.30
C ASP A 170 0.62 15.07 23.48
N PHE A 171 -0.50 14.47 23.07
CA PHE A 171 -1.49 15.16 22.24
C PHE A 171 -2.07 16.41 22.90
N SER A 172 -2.13 16.42 24.24
CA SER A 172 -2.66 17.54 25.03
C SER A 172 -1.75 18.78 25.00
N SER A 173 -0.51 18.64 24.54
CA SER A 173 0.41 19.76 24.34
C SER A 173 0.09 20.57 23.06
N PHE A 174 -0.49 19.93 22.05
CA PHE A 174 -0.80 20.59 20.78
C PHE A 174 -2.03 21.49 20.90
N ARG A 175 -2.01 22.60 20.17
CA ARG A 175 -3.16 23.53 20.13
C ARG A 175 -4.35 22.89 19.42
N ASP A 176 -4.11 22.28 18.26
CA ASP A 176 -5.08 21.70 17.34
C ASP A 176 -4.42 20.60 16.48
N SER A 177 -5.22 19.88 15.68
CA SER A 177 -4.74 18.83 14.77
C SER A 177 -3.76 19.38 13.71
N SER A 178 -3.88 20.65 13.30
CA SER A 178 -2.95 21.28 12.36
C SER A 178 -1.56 21.44 12.97
N ALA A 179 -1.46 21.94 14.20
CA ALA A 179 -0.19 22.09 14.90
C ALA A 179 0.51 20.74 15.12
N PHE A 180 -0.26 19.69 15.37
CA PHE A 180 0.27 18.32 15.43
C PHE A 180 0.86 17.89 14.07
N MET A 181 0.15 18.12 12.96
CA MET A 181 0.64 17.81 11.60
C MET A 181 1.92 18.56 11.25
N ASP A 182 2.02 19.83 11.64
CA ASP A 182 3.22 20.64 11.38
C ASP A 182 4.45 20.04 12.11
N VAL A 183 4.31 19.73 13.40
CA VAL A 183 5.39 19.13 14.21
C VAL A 183 5.78 17.76 13.68
N MET A 184 4.79 16.93 13.38
CA MET A 184 5.00 15.60 12.81
C MET A 184 5.72 15.71 11.45
N GLY A 185 5.28 16.63 10.58
CA GLY A 185 5.93 16.90 9.29
C GLY A 185 7.38 17.39 9.42
N ASP A 186 7.68 18.21 10.42
CA ASP A 186 9.04 18.71 10.65
C ASP A 186 9.99 17.64 11.21
N GLN A 187 9.53 16.82 12.16
CA GLN A 187 10.29 15.67 12.66
C GLN A 187 10.62 14.67 11.54
N TYR A 188 9.68 14.49 10.61
CA TYR A 188 9.91 13.65 9.45
C TYR A 188 10.99 14.22 8.54
N LYS A 189 10.93 15.51 8.20
CA LYS A 189 11.98 16.16 7.39
C LYS A 189 13.36 16.05 8.03
N GLU A 190 13.45 16.16 9.35
CA GLU A 190 14.71 16.08 10.08
C GLU A 190 15.35 14.69 9.97
N ILE A 191 14.57 13.64 10.22
CA ILE A 191 15.05 12.26 10.13
C ILE A 191 15.38 11.88 8.69
N GLU A 192 14.60 12.37 7.74
CA GLU A 192 14.87 12.16 6.31
C GLU A 192 16.21 12.78 5.92
N ARG A 193 16.55 13.98 6.41
CA ARG A 193 17.88 14.59 6.19
C ARG A 193 18.99 13.75 6.77
N GLU A 194 18.85 13.28 8.02
CA GLU A 194 19.84 12.41 8.65
C GLU A 194 20.07 11.11 7.86
N LEU A 195 19.02 10.57 7.24
CA LEU A 195 19.09 9.33 6.46
C LEU A 195 19.71 9.52 5.07
N ASP A 196 19.38 10.63 4.39
CA ASP A 196 19.92 10.97 3.08
C ASP A 196 21.43 11.26 3.14
N ASP A 197 21.89 11.95 4.20
CA ASP A 197 23.30 12.33 4.39
C ASP A 197 24.24 11.14 4.64
N VAL A 198 23.73 10.05 5.23
CA VAL A 198 24.59 8.93 5.65
C VAL A 198 24.85 7.91 4.53
N ARG A 199 24.00 7.83 3.49
CA ARG A 199 24.10 6.73 2.50
C ARG A 199 23.81 7.08 1.03
N GLY A 200 23.39 8.30 0.69
CA GLY A 200 23.11 8.67 -0.71
C GLY A 200 22.04 7.82 -1.39
N ILE A 201 21.19 7.17 -0.58
CA ILE A 201 20.06 6.35 -1.01
C ILE A 201 18.82 7.00 -0.40
N THR A 202 17.89 7.45 -1.24
CA THR A 202 16.60 8.06 -0.84
C THR A 202 15.76 7.01 -0.13
N ARG A 203 15.78 7.01 1.20
CA ARG A 203 14.98 6.08 2.01
C ARG A 203 13.58 6.62 2.20
N GLN A 204 12.58 5.77 2.02
CA GLN A 204 11.19 6.12 2.33
C GLN A 204 10.89 5.77 3.78
N LEU A 205 10.27 6.73 4.47
CA LEU A 205 9.88 6.60 5.85
C LEU A 205 8.40 6.22 5.92
N TRP A 206 8.11 5.13 6.61
CA TRP A 206 6.74 4.59 6.70
C TRP A 206 5.95 5.22 7.86
N HIS A 207 4.73 5.65 7.56
CA HIS A 207 3.79 6.27 8.52
C HIS A 207 2.74 5.26 8.97
N THR A 208 3.02 4.48 10.00
CA THR A 208 2.04 3.53 10.54
C THR A 208 1.25 4.14 11.68
N SER A 209 -0.04 3.82 11.77
CA SER A 209 -0.90 4.30 12.87
C SER A 209 -0.35 3.87 14.22
N THR A 210 0.23 2.67 14.28
CA THR A 210 0.91 2.13 15.47
C THR A 210 2.04 3.03 15.96
N GLU A 211 2.84 3.60 15.07
CA GLU A 211 3.99 4.44 15.46
C GLU A 211 3.57 5.86 15.80
N ILE A 212 2.62 6.43 15.07
CA ILE A 212 2.15 7.81 15.26
C ILE A 212 1.33 7.93 16.54
N PHE A 213 0.46 6.98 16.83
CA PHE A 213 -0.50 7.07 17.93
C PHE A 213 -0.10 6.19 19.14
N LYS A 214 1.16 5.77 19.24
CA LYS A 214 1.59 4.95 20.39
C LYS A 214 1.55 5.73 21.71
N PRO A 215 1.26 5.02 22.82
CA PRO A 215 0.82 3.62 22.88
C PRO A 215 -0.69 3.46 22.61
N TRP A 216 -1.44 4.56 22.49
CA TRP A 216 -2.90 4.61 22.54
C TRP A 216 -3.61 3.79 21.45
N TYR A 217 -3.08 3.75 20.22
CA TYR A 217 -3.63 2.89 19.17
C TYR A 217 -3.42 1.41 19.45
N GLY A 218 -2.23 1.03 19.91
CA GLY A 218 -1.95 -0.34 20.35
C GLY A 218 -2.78 -0.75 21.56
N TYR A 219 -3.04 0.18 22.49
CA TYR A 219 -3.91 -0.05 23.65
C TYR A 219 -5.38 -0.25 23.23
N ALA A 220 -5.87 0.46 22.21
CA ALA A 220 -7.20 0.20 21.68
C ALA A 220 -7.34 -1.22 21.13
N ILE A 221 -6.33 -1.70 20.39
CA ILE A 221 -6.27 -3.07 19.88
C ILE A 221 -6.19 -4.07 21.05
N ALA A 222 -5.34 -3.81 22.04
CA ALA A 222 -5.17 -4.66 23.22
C ALA A 222 -6.47 -4.78 24.03
N LYS A 223 -7.19 -3.66 24.21
CA LYS A 223 -8.49 -3.63 24.88
C LYS A 223 -9.51 -4.48 24.15
N HIS A 224 -9.59 -4.35 22.82
CA HIS A 224 -10.47 -5.22 22.02
C HIS A 224 -10.14 -6.70 22.21
N ILE A 225 -8.85 -7.08 22.14
CA ILE A 225 -8.40 -8.46 22.36
C ILE A 225 -8.80 -8.96 23.75
N ALA A 226 -8.53 -8.17 24.80
CA ALA A 226 -8.84 -8.53 26.17
C ALA A 226 -10.35 -8.69 26.40
N GLU A 227 -11.16 -7.72 25.96
CA GLU A 227 -12.62 -7.77 26.11
C GLU A 227 -13.22 -8.97 25.36
N GLN A 228 -12.76 -9.22 24.13
CA GLN A 228 -13.26 -10.35 23.34
C GLN A 228 -12.81 -11.70 23.93
N TYR A 229 -11.56 -11.81 24.40
CA TYR A 229 -11.07 -12.99 25.09
C TYR A 229 -11.91 -13.29 26.35
N MET A 230 -12.20 -12.28 27.18
CA MET A 230 -13.03 -12.47 28.36
C MET A 230 -14.48 -12.83 28.01
N ALA A 231 -15.03 -12.24 26.96
CA ALA A 231 -16.37 -12.58 26.47
C ALA A 231 -16.45 -14.04 26.02
N ASP A 232 -15.43 -14.53 25.30
CA ASP A 232 -15.34 -15.92 24.86
C ASP A 232 -15.23 -16.91 26.03
N ARG A 233 -14.39 -16.59 27.02
CA ARG A 233 -14.26 -17.38 28.25
C ARG A 233 -15.60 -17.45 28.99
N LYS A 234 -16.29 -16.31 29.14
CA LYS A 234 -17.61 -16.24 29.79
C LYS A 234 -18.69 -17.01 29.02
N ALA A 235 -18.61 -17.03 27.69
CA ALA A 235 -19.52 -17.77 26.82
C ALA A 235 -19.14 -19.26 26.66
N ASN A 236 -18.11 -19.75 27.38
CA ASN A 236 -17.59 -21.11 27.28
C ASN A 236 -17.22 -21.52 25.84
N VAL A 237 -16.68 -20.59 25.04
CA VAL A 237 -16.17 -20.87 23.69
C VAL A 237 -14.84 -21.65 23.77
N HIS A 238 -14.01 -21.35 24.78
CA HIS A 238 -12.77 -22.06 25.07
C HIS A 238 -12.26 -21.81 26.51
N ASP A 239 -11.33 -22.66 26.95
CA ASP A 239 -10.54 -22.52 28.18
C ASP A 239 -9.05 -22.26 27.94
N ASP A 240 -8.64 -22.15 26.67
CA ASP A 240 -7.25 -21.91 26.29
C ASP A 240 -6.73 -20.56 26.84
N PRO A 241 -5.45 -20.48 27.26
CA PRO A 241 -4.81 -19.21 27.60
C PRO A 241 -4.77 -18.28 26.38
N LEU A 242 -4.67 -16.97 26.61
CA LEU A 242 -4.59 -16.00 25.53
C LEU A 242 -3.32 -16.19 24.70
N VAL A 243 -3.47 -16.59 23.43
CA VAL A 243 -2.37 -16.68 22.46
C VAL A 243 -2.58 -15.62 21.39
N VAL A 244 -1.58 -14.79 21.13
CA VAL A 244 -1.63 -13.75 20.09
C VAL A 244 -0.51 -14.00 19.08
N TYR A 245 -0.88 -14.08 17.80
CA TYR A 245 0.02 -14.05 16.67
C TYR A 245 -0.07 -12.68 16.02
N GLU A 246 1.00 -11.91 16.03
CA GLU A 246 1.12 -10.67 15.25
C GLU A 246 1.88 -10.99 13.97
N VAL A 247 1.34 -10.63 12.82
CA VAL A 247 1.97 -10.86 11.51
C VAL A 247 2.44 -9.54 10.94
N GLY A 248 3.76 -9.42 10.73
CA GLY A 248 4.37 -8.19 10.22
C GLY A 248 4.48 -7.08 11.25
N GLY A 249 5.26 -7.29 12.33
CA GLY A 249 5.26 -6.35 13.46
C GLY A 249 6.12 -5.10 13.29
N GLY A 250 6.76 -4.91 12.15
CA GLY A 250 7.59 -3.75 11.85
C GLY A 250 8.67 -3.53 12.90
N ASN A 251 8.54 -2.50 13.74
CA ASN A 251 9.48 -2.21 14.83
C ASN A 251 9.25 -3.02 16.12
N GLY A 252 8.17 -3.80 16.21
CA GLY A 252 7.72 -4.48 17.43
C GLY A 252 6.91 -3.59 18.38
N THR A 253 6.52 -2.39 17.94
CA THR A 253 5.83 -1.39 18.77
C THR A 253 4.44 -1.87 19.19
N LEU A 254 3.68 -2.51 18.29
CA LEU A 254 2.34 -3.02 18.61
C LEU A 254 2.41 -4.17 19.62
N MET A 255 3.33 -5.13 19.44
CA MET A 255 3.64 -6.17 20.42
C MET A 255 3.84 -5.59 21.82
N MET A 256 4.72 -4.60 21.95
CA MET A 256 5.00 -3.97 23.25
C MET A 256 3.76 -3.30 23.84
N ASN A 257 3.02 -2.52 23.05
CA ASN A 257 1.79 -1.86 23.50
C ASN A 257 0.74 -2.87 24.00
N ILE A 258 0.54 -3.98 23.29
CA ILE A 258 -0.43 -5.02 23.68
C ILE A 258 0.01 -5.71 24.98
N LEU A 259 1.28 -6.10 25.06
CA LEU A 259 1.82 -6.77 26.25
C LEU A 259 1.77 -5.88 27.48
N ASP A 260 2.16 -4.61 27.36
CA ASP A 260 2.10 -3.64 28.45
C ASP A 260 0.66 -3.38 28.89
N TYR A 261 -0.29 -3.23 27.95
CA TYR A 261 -1.69 -3.04 28.27
C TYR A 261 -2.26 -4.22 29.05
N ILE A 262 -2.09 -5.45 28.54
CA ILE A 262 -2.65 -6.65 29.19
C ILE A 262 -1.97 -6.88 30.54
N ARG A 263 -0.66 -6.65 30.67
CA ARG A 263 0.04 -6.73 31.98
C ARG A 263 -0.58 -5.79 33.01
N ASN A 264 -0.84 -4.55 32.61
CA ASN A 264 -1.29 -3.50 33.53
C ASN A 264 -2.78 -3.59 33.87
N ASN A 265 -3.62 -4.09 32.95
CA ASN A 265 -5.07 -4.13 33.12
C ASN A 265 -5.61 -5.52 33.49
N GLU A 266 -4.97 -6.59 32.99
CA GLU A 266 -5.41 -7.98 33.15
C GLU A 266 -4.24 -8.91 33.57
N PRO A 267 -3.61 -8.67 34.74
CA PRO A 267 -2.37 -9.34 35.14
C PRO A 267 -2.48 -10.87 35.23
N ALA A 268 -3.67 -11.38 35.60
CA ALA A 268 -3.93 -12.81 35.63
C ALA A 268 -3.85 -13.43 34.23
N VAL A 269 -4.42 -12.77 33.21
CA VAL A 269 -4.32 -13.20 31.81
C VAL A 269 -2.88 -13.09 31.32
N TYR A 270 -2.23 -11.96 31.61
CA TYR A 270 -0.85 -11.71 31.21
C TYR A 270 0.11 -12.80 31.70
N SER A 271 -0.10 -13.33 32.92
CA SER A 271 0.78 -14.36 33.49
C SER A 271 0.78 -15.69 32.73
N GLN A 272 -0.27 -15.95 31.94
CA GLN A 272 -0.45 -17.20 31.19
C GLN A 272 -0.44 -17.00 29.68
N MET A 273 -0.46 -15.76 29.18
CA MET A 273 -0.55 -15.49 27.76
C MET A 273 0.73 -15.86 27.01
N GLU A 274 0.61 -16.10 25.70
CA GLU A 274 1.72 -16.23 24.77
C GLU A 274 1.59 -15.19 23.65
N TYR A 275 2.68 -14.52 23.31
CA TYR A 275 2.74 -13.60 22.18
C TYR A 275 3.77 -14.08 21.16
N ARG A 276 3.38 -14.18 19.89
CA ARG A 276 4.19 -14.71 18.80
C ARG A 276 4.20 -13.71 17.66
N LEU A 277 5.31 -12.99 17.53
CA LEU A 277 5.52 -12.06 16.44
C LEU A 277 6.11 -12.79 15.22
N VAL A 278 5.36 -12.90 14.13
CA VAL A 278 5.75 -13.54 12.88
C VAL A 278 6.32 -12.48 11.93
N GLU A 279 7.61 -12.60 11.63
CA GLU A 279 8.37 -11.61 10.86
C GLU A 279 9.14 -12.30 9.72
N ILE A 280 8.94 -11.87 8.47
CA ILE A 280 9.63 -12.47 7.33
C ILE A 280 11.09 -11.99 7.24
N SER A 281 11.38 -10.76 7.64
CA SER A 281 12.70 -10.14 7.53
C SER A 281 13.64 -10.57 8.67
N PRO A 282 14.74 -11.28 8.39
CA PRO A 282 15.71 -11.65 9.44
C PRO A 282 16.34 -10.43 10.12
N LYS A 283 16.45 -9.31 9.39
CA LYS A 283 16.99 -8.05 9.93
C LYS A 283 16.03 -7.44 10.94
N LEU A 284 14.75 -7.30 10.61
CA LEU A 284 13.74 -6.77 11.52
C LEU A 284 13.54 -7.68 12.72
N ALA A 285 13.49 -9.00 12.51
CA ALA A 285 13.37 -9.98 13.58
C ALA A 285 14.48 -9.83 14.65
N ARG A 286 15.74 -9.65 14.22
CA ARG A 286 16.86 -9.39 15.12
C ARG A 286 16.71 -8.05 15.86
N GLN A 287 16.28 -6.99 15.16
CA GLN A 287 16.06 -5.68 15.78
C GLN A 287 14.95 -5.72 16.83
N GLN A 288 13.84 -6.41 16.54
CA GLN A 288 12.72 -6.63 17.46
C GLN A 288 13.18 -7.38 18.72
N LEU A 289 13.97 -8.45 18.56
CA LEU A 289 14.56 -9.20 19.69
C LEU A 289 15.49 -8.34 20.55
N ILE A 290 16.36 -7.54 19.94
CA ILE A 290 17.28 -6.64 20.67
C ILE A 290 16.48 -5.58 21.44
N LYS A 291 15.52 -4.92 20.79
CA LYS A 291 14.66 -3.91 21.46
C LYS A 291 13.90 -4.52 22.63
N HIS A 292 13.30 -5.69 22.42
CA HIS A 292 12.60 -6.42 23.46
C HIS A 292 13.51 -6.76 24.66
N GLY A 293 14.74 -7.22 24.41
CA GLY A 293 15.70 -7.52 25.47
C GLY A 293 16.34 -6.31 26.15
N SER A 294 16.27 -5.12 25.54
CA SER A 294 16.88 -3.88 26.06
C SER A 294 15.90 -3.02 26.87
N ASN A 295 14.61 -3.37 26.89
CA ASN A 295 13.61 -2.64 27.66
C ASN A 295 13.77 -2.85 29.16
N ASN A 296 13.33 -1.85 29.95
CA ASN A 296 13.33 -1.92 31.42
C ASN A 296 12.58 -3.15 31.97
N PHE A 297 11.66 -3.70 31.17
CA PHE A 297 10.96 -4.94 31.46
C PHE A 297 10.92 -5.83 30.22
N VAL A 298 11.50 -7.02 30.32
CA VAL A 298 11.49 -8.02 29.26
C VAL A 298 10.23 -8.87 29.39
N HIS A 299 9.37 -8.86 28.37
CA HIS A 299 8.17 -9.68 28.35
C HIS A 299 8.51 -11.13 27.99
N ALA A 300 8.81 -11.96 29.00
CA ALA A 300 9.20 -13.36 28.83
C ALA A 300 8.17 -14.23 28.07
N ASN A 301 6.92 -13.76 27.95
CA ASN A 301 5.85 -14.38 27.19
C ASN A 301 5.86 -14.08 25.68
N ALA A 302 6.76 -13.22 25.19
CA ALA A 302 6.86 -12.91 23.76
C ALA A 302 7.97 -13.70 23.06
N LYS A 303 7.71 -14.11 21.81
CA LYS A 303 8.67 -14.77 20.93
C LYS A 303 8.58 -14.18 19.53
N VAL A 304 9.73 -13.96 18.89
CA VAL A 304 9.80 -13.60 17.48
C VAL A 304 10.08 -14.85 16.65
N ILE A 305 9.24 -15.11 15.66
CA ILE A 305 9.32 -16.24 14.74
C ILE A 305 9.70 -15.68 13.37
N ASN A 306 10.95 -15.88 12.97
CA ASN A 306 11.42 -15.39 11.67
C ASN A 306 11.03 -16.34 10.53
N GLN A 307 9.82 -16.17 9.99
CA GLN A 307 9.32 -16.90 8.83
C GLN A 307 8.20 -16.13 8.12
N SER A 308 7.91 -16.50 6.87
CA SER A 308 6.71 -16.04 6.18
C SER A 308 5.47 -16.72 6.76
N ILE A 309 4.40 -15.95 7.00
CA ILE A 309 3.10 -16.53 7.35
C ILE A 309 2.52 -17.38 6.21
N LEU A 310 2.87 -17.09 4.96
CA LEU A 310 2.39 -17.84 3.80
C LEU A 310 3.05 -19.22 3.66
N ASP A 311 4.17 -19.46 4.35
CA ASP A 311 4.86 -20.74 4.44
C ASP A 311 4.51 -21.50 5.73
N TRP A 312 3.55 -20.99 6.52
CA TRP A 312 3.16 -21.60 7.79
C TRP A 312 2.58 -23.01 7.59
N SER A 313 3.05 -23.95 8.40
CA SER A 313 2.73 -25.39 8.23
C SER A 313 2.37 -26.12 9.53
N THR A 314 2.38 -25.42 10.67
CA THR A 314 2.11 -26.01 11.99
C THR A 314 0.68 -25.70 12.43
N LEU A 315 -0.09 -26.70 12.85
CA LEU A 315 -1.43 -26.49 13.38
C LEU A 315 -1.37 -25.83 14.78
N GLU A 316 -2.05 -24.70 14.94
CA GLU A 316 -2.41 -24.13 16.24
C GLU A 316 -3.85 -24.52 16.56
N SER A 317 -4.01 -25.52 17.43
CA SER A 317 -5.32 -26.06 17.82
C SER A 317 -6.02 -25.26 18.93
N ARG A 318 -5.29 -24.37 19.61
CA ARG A 318 -5.84 -23.51 20.66
C ARG A 318 -6.61 -22.35 20.05
N ALA A 319 -7.57 -21.81 20.82
CA ALA A 319 -8.10 -20.49 20.50
C ALA A 319 -6.98 -19.44 20.57
N CYS A 320 -6.88 -18.59 19.55
CA CYS A 320 -5.82 -17.58 19.45
C CYS A 320 -6.33 -16.34 18.73
N PHE A 321 -5.61 -15.24 18.84
CA PHE A 321 -5.79 -14.06 18.02
C PHE A 321 -4.73 -14.02 16.93
N VAL A 322 -5.12 -13.64 15.72
CA VAL A 322 -4.21 -13.30 14.62
C VAL A 322 -4.42 -11.82 14.31
N VAL A 323 -3.39 -11.03 14.56
CA VAL A 323 -3.35 -9.58 14.40
C VAL A 323 -2.47 -9.24 13.20
N ALA A 324 -2.99 -8.46 12.26
CA ALA A 324 -2.25 -8.01 11.09
C ALA A 324 -2.64 -6.57 10.72
N MET A 325 -1.77 -5.62 11.05
CA MET A 325 -1.99 -4.19 10.79
C MET A 325 -1.09 -3.75 9.66
N GLU A 326 -1.65 -3.11 8.62
CA GLU A 326 -0.90 -2.58 7.46
C GLU A 326 -0.02 -3.68 6.85
N LEU A 327 -0.67 -4.79 6.47
CA LEU A 327 -0.04 -6.00 5.94
C LEU A 327 -0.65 -6.42 4.61
N LEU A 328 -1.98 -6.28 4.47
CA LEU A 328 -2.72 -6.75 3.30
C LEU A 328 -2.48 -5.84 2.10
N ASP A 329 -2.26 -4.55 2.34
CA ASP A 329 -1.92 -3.58 1.31
C ASP A 329 -0.62 -3.94 0.58
N ASN A 330 0.40 -4.47 1.26
CA ASN A 330 1.64 -4.91 0.60
C ASN A 330 1.58 -6.33 0.05
N PHE A 331 0.48 -7.08 0.24
CA PHE A 331 0.38 -8.40 -0.36
C PHE A 331 0.30 -8.32 -1.89
N PRO A 332 1.14 -9.06 -2.63
CA PRO A 332 1.09 -9.11 -4.09
C PRO A 332 -0.27 -9.51 -4.64
N HIS A 333 -0.72 -8.79 -5.67
CA HIS A 333 -1.96 -9.07 -6.40
C HIS A 333 -1.64 -9.60 -7.80
N ASP A 334 -2.45 -10.54 -8.27
CA ASP A 334 -2.43 -10.93 -9.69
C ASP A 334 -3.29 -9.98 -10.52
N VAL A 335 -2.95 -9.83 -11.79
CA VAL A 335 -3.77 -9.10 -12.75
C VAL A 335 -4.69 -10.06 -13.48
N VAL A 336 -5.97 -9.71 -13.58
CA VAL A 336 -6.94 -10.37 -14.45
C VAL A 336 -7.57 -9.35 -15.38
N ARG A 337 -7.76 -9.75 -16.63
CA ARG A 337 -8.64 -9.07 -17.60
C ARG A 337 -9.66 -10.07 -18.11
N TYR A 338 -10.73 -9.58 -18.69
CA TYR A 338 -11.76 -10.42 -19.27
C TYR A 338 -11.85 -10.15 -20.76
N ASP A 339 -12.06 -11.20 -21.52
CA ASP A 339 -12.43 -11.06 -22.92
C ASP A 339 -13.83 -10.42 -23.02
N TYR A 340 -13.99 -9.39 -23.84
CA TYR A 340 -15.27 -8.69 -23.98
C TYR A 340 -16.36 -9.60 -24.55
N ASP A 341 -15.99 -10.63 -25.31
CA ASP A 341 -16.92 -11.43 -26.06
C ASP A 341 -17.48 -12.61 -25.26
N THR A 342 -16.59 -13.37 -24.68
CA THR A 342 -16.87 -14.57 -23.89
C THR A 342 -17.07 -14.24 -22.42
N GLY A 343 -16.44 -13.17 -21.91
CA GLY A 343 -16.36 -12.89 -20.47
C GLY A 343 -15.39 -13.80 -19.72
N GLU A 344 -14.61 -14.62 -20.44
CA GLU A 344 -13.62 -15.50 -19.84
C GLU A 344 -12.43 -14.71 -19.31
N PRO A 345 -11.86 -15.11 -18.15
CA PRO A 345 -10.74 -14.42 -17.55
C PRO A 345 -9.39 -14.82 -18.17
N TYR A 346 -8.51 -13.83 -18.29
CA TYR A 346 -7.12 -13.95 -18.71
C TYR A 346 -6.22 -13.40 -17.60
N GLN A 347 -5.17 -14.13 -17.26
CA GLN A 347 -4.17 -13.72 -16.25
C GLN A 347 -3.08 -12.86 -16.89
N GLY A 348 -2.63 -11.86 -16.16
CA GLY A 348 -1.52 -10.98 -16.53
C GLY A 348 -0.16 -11.64 -16.26
N ILE A 349 0.72 -11.52 -17.25
CA ILE A 349 2.10 -11.98 -17.25
C ILE A 349 3.00 -10.79 -17.52
N VAL A 350 3.99 -10.55 -16.67
CA VAL A 350 5.03 -9.56 -16.94
C VAL A 350 6.16 -10.23 -17.70
N ARG A 351 6.44 -9.75 -18.90
CA ARG A 351 7.66 -10.10 -19.63
C ARG A 351 8.76 -9.12 -19.25
N VAL A 352 9.92 -9.65 -18.88
CA VAL A 352 11.12 -8.87 -18.57
C VAL A 352 12.15 -9.09 -19.66
N TYR A 353 12.49 -8.02 -20.37
CA TYR A 353 13.46 -8.02 -21.46
C TYR A 353 14.92 -7.94 -20.97
N ASP A 354 15.88 -8.04 -21.89
CA ASP A 354 17.32 -7.96 -21.58
C ASP A 354 17.80 -6.53 -21.30
N ASP A 355 17.18 -5.55 -21.96
CA ASP A 355 17.30 -4.11 -21.69
C ASP A 355 16.60 -3.67 -20.39
N SER A 356 15.94 -4.61 -19.69
CA SER A 356 15.20 -4.37 -18.43
C SER A 356 13.91 -3.56 -18.61
N GLU A 357 13.38 -3.50 -19.84
CA GLU A 357 12.01 -3.09 -20.11
C GLU A 357 11.00 -4.17 -19.76
N TYR A 358 9.74 -3.75 -19.57
CA TYR A 358 8.64 -4.61 -19.18
C TYR A 358 7.48 -4.50 -20.17
N GLU A 359 6.82 -5.63 -20.42
CA GLU A 359 5.60 -5.69 -21.23
C GLU A 359 4.55 -6.54 -20.54
N ASP A 360 3.29 -6.09 -20.60
CA ASP A 360 2.14 -6.85 -20.13
C ASP A 360 1.65 -7.81 -21.21
N ASN A 361 1.70 -9.10 -20.89
CA ASN A 361 1.14 -10.17 -21.69
C ASN A 361 -0.05 -10.80 -20.98
N TYR A 362 -0.97 -11.39 -21.75
CA TYR A 362 -2.17 -12.02 -21.21
C TYR A 362 -2.37 -13.40 -21.81
N GLU A 363 -2.73 -14.35 -20.96
CA GLU A 363 -3.05 -15.72 -21.34
C GLU A 363 -4.29 -16.21 -20.59
N PRO A 364 -5.02 -17.23 -21.10
CA PRO A 364 -6.15 -17.79 -20.37
C PRO A 364 -5.75 -18.22 -18.96
N VAL A 365 -6.65 -18.05 -17.99
CA VAL A 365 -6.37 -18.42 -16.59
C VAL A 365 -6.08 -19.93 -16.46
N THR A 366 -4.83 -20.24 -16.17
CA THR A 366 -4.34 -21.60 -15.89
C THR A 366 -3.73 -21.73 -14.50
N ASP A 367 -3.35 -20.62 -13.87
CA ASP A 367 -2.80 -20.60 -12.52
C ASP A 367 -3.83 -21.12 -11.49
N PRO A 368 -3.46 -22.10 -10.63
CA PRO A 368 -4.38 -22.68 -9.66
C PRO A 368 -4.84 -21.68 -8.59
N THR A 369 -3.99 -20.75 -8.15
CA THR A 369 -4.35 -19.76 -7.13
C THR A 369 -5.35 -18.75 -7.69
N ILE A 370 -5.13 -18.24 -8.90
CA ILE A 370 -6.08 -17.34 -9.59
C ILE A 370 -7.43 -18.05 -9.79
N ARG A 371 -7.41 -19.30 -10.30
CA ARG A 371 -8.65 -20.07 -10.50
C ARG A 371 -9.41 -20.29 -9.20
N SER A 372 -8.70 -20.70 -8.13
CA SER A 372 -9.31 -20.91 -6.81
C SER A 372 -9.86 -19.62 -6.23
N TYR A 373 -9.17 -18.49 -6.37
CA TYR A 373 -9.66 -17.18 -5.93
C TYR A 373 -10.95 -16.80 -6.65
N LEU A 374 -10.99 -16.89 -7.98
CA LEU A 374 -12.18 -16.52 -8.77
C LEU A 374 -13.38 -17.41 -8.44
N ALA A 375 -13.16 -18.72 -8.23
CA ALA A 375 -14.19 -19.66 -7.82
C ALA A 375 -14.70 -19.36 -6.41
N ALA A 376 -13.79 -19.16 -5.45
CA ALA A 376 -14.14 -18.82 -4.06
C ALA A 376 -14.89 -17.49 -3.99
N ARG A 377 -14.48 -16.47 -4.75
CA ARG A 377 -15.17 -15.19 -4.87
C ARG A 377 -16.60 -15.35 -5.35
N LYS A 378 -16.81 -16.12 -6.42
CA LYS A 378 -18.15 -16.37 -6.97
C LYS A 378 -19.06 -17.09 -5.96
N GLN A 379 -18.50 -18.00 -5.17
CA GLN A 379 -19.24 -18.73 -4.14
C GLN A 379 -19.54 -17.87 -2.90
N ALA A 380 -18.54 -17.13 -2.42
CA ALA A 380 -18.59 -16.35 -1.19
C ALA A 380 -19.42 -15.06 -1.33
N ALA A 381 -19.37 -14.43 -2.51
CA ALA A 381 -20.10 -13.21 -2.81
C ALA A 381 -20.79 -13.31 -4.18
N PRO A 382 -21.89 -14.08 -4.31
CA PRO A 382 -22.59 -14.27 -5.59
C PRO A 382 -23.11 -12.97 -6.22
N GLU A 383 -23.39 -11.98 -5.38
CA GLU A 383 -23.87 -10.65 -5.80
C GLU A 383 -22.74 -9.72 -6.25
N TYR A 384 -21.49 -10.03 -5.90
CA TYR A 384 -20.34 -9.22 -6.30
C TYR A 384 -20.11 -9.33 -7.80
N LYS A 385 -20.22 -8.20 -8.48
CA LYS A 385 -19.90 -8.07 -9.91
C LYS A 385 -18.64 -7.24 -10.03
N THR A 386 -17.60 -7.83 -10.61
CA THR A 386 -16.35 -7.11 -10.82
C THR A 386 -16.60 -5.83 -11.64
N PRO A 387 -16.13 -4.66 -11.17
CA PRO A 387 -16.18 -3.42 -11.96
C PRO A 387 -15.38 -3.50 -13.27
N ALA A 388 -14.51 -4.49 -13.42
CA ALA A 388 -13.71 -4.69 -14.63
C ALA A 388 -14.53 -5.24 -15.79
N LEU A 389 -15.57 -6.03 -15.52
CA LEU A 389 -16.41 -6.67 -16.55
C LEU A 389 -17.75 -5.93 -16.70
N PRO A 390 -17.97 -5.18 -17.80
CA PRO A 390 -19.25 -4.50 -18.03
C PRO A 390 -20.39 -5.49 -18.26
N SER A 391 -21.63 -4.99 -18.14
CA SER A 391 -22.84 -5.77 -18.40
C SER A 391 -22.87 -6.34 -19.81
N GLU A 392 -23.53 -7.48 -20.00
CA GLU A 392 -23.57 -8.19 -21.29
C GLU A 392 -24.08 -7.30 -22.43
N LEU A 393 -25.10 -6.48 -22.16
CA LEU A 393 -25.66 -5.55 -23.13
C LEU A 393 -24.60 -4.53 -23.59
N HIS A 394 -23.84 -3.95 -22.65
CA HIS A 394 -22.78 -3.02 -22.98
C HIS A 394 -21.69 -3.70 -23.83
N ARG A 395 -21.31 -4.94 -23.48
CA ARG A 395 -20.34 -5.71 -24.28
C ARG A 395 -20.84 -5.96 -25.69
N ARG A 396 -22.10 -6.39 -25.86
CA ARG A 396 -22.72 -6.62 -27.18
C ARG A 396 -22.77 -5.36 -28.06
N LEU A 397 -23.15 -4.22 -27.48
CA LEU A 397 -23.19 -2.94 -28.22
C LEU A 397 -21.78 -2.47 -28.61
N ARG A 398 -20.80 -2.65 -27.71
CA ARG A 398 -19.40 -2.26 -27.96
C ARG A 398 -18.78 -3.04 -29.12
N ARG A 399 -19.14 -4.31 -29.33
CA ARG A 399 -18.65 -5.13 -30.47
C ARG A 399 -18.92 -4.51 -31.84
N GLN A 400 -19.91 -3.63 -31.95
CA GLN A 400 -20.26 -2.97 -33.20
C GLN A 400 -19.37 -1.76 -33.51
N LEU A 401 -18.53 -1.32 -32.56
CA LEU A 401 -17.61 -0.20 -32.77
C LEU A 401 -16.33 -0.68 -33.46
N PRO A 402 -15.88 0.00 -34.53
CA PRO A 402 -14.59 -0.32 -35.16
C PRO A 402 -13.45 -0.06 -34.17
N LEU A 403 -12.43 -0.94 -34.20
CA LEU A 403 -11.23 -0.86 -33.35
C LEU A 403 -11.50 -0.96 -31.84
N ALA A 404 -12.59 -1.60 -31.43
CA ALA A 404 -12.83 -1.88 -30.02
C ALA A 404 -11.73 -2.81 -29.45
N PRO A 405 -11.11 -2.49 -28.30
CA PRO A 405 -10.22 -3.39 -27.59
C PRO A 405 -10.91 -4.72 -27.29
N ASN A 406 -10.17 -5.82 -27.42
CA ASN A 406 -10.65 -7.19 -27.16
C ASN A 406 -10.80 -7.51 -25.67
N MET A 407 -9.98 -6.89 -24.80
CA MET A 407 -9.99 -7.14 -23.36
C MET A 407 -10.46 -5.94 -22.54
N THR A 408 -11.13 -6.21 -21.42
CA THR A 408 -11.60 -5.21 -20.45
C THR A 408 -10.45 -4.45 -19.79
N LYS A 409 -10.76 -3.49 -18.92
CA LYS A 409 -9.74 -2.91 -18.03
C LYS A 409 -9.13 -3.96 -17.10
N ILE A 410 -7.95 -3.65 -16.58
CA ILE A 410 -7.21 -4.44 -15.58
C ILE A 410 -8.01 -4.50 -14.27
N GLU A 411 -8.05 -5.68 -13.67
CA GLU A 411 -8.48 -5.93 -12.29
C GLU A 411 -7.29 -6.53 -11.53
N PHE A 412 -6.90 -5.91 -10.42
CA PHE A 412 -5.96 -6.53 -9.49
C PHE A 412 -6.74 -7.37 -8.49
N ILE A 413 -6.39 -8.65 -8.37
CA ILE A 413 -7.04 -9.59 -7.45
C ILE A 413 -6.08 -9.98 -6.32
N PRO A 414 -6.52 -9.95 -5.05
CA PRO A 414 -5.67 -10.13 -3.87
C PRO A 414 -5.34 -11.61 -3.61
N THR A 415 -4.59 -12.25 -4.51
CA THR A 415 -4.28 -13.69 -4.44
C THR A 415 -3.42 -14.05 -3.23
N HIS A 416 -2.47 -13.20 -2.83
CA HIS A 416 -1.68 -13.45 -1.61
C HIS A 416 -2.49 -13.26 -0.33
N ALA A 417 -3.39 -12.29 -0.27
CA ALA A 417 -4.33 -12.18 0.85
C ALA A 417 -5.26 -13.40 0.92
N PHE A 418 -5.71 -13.92 -0.23
CA PHE A 418 -6.49 -15.16 -0.26
C PHE A 418 -5.69 -16.38 0.22
N ARG A 419 -4.40 -16.51 -0.16
CA ARG A 419 -3.51 -17.54 0.39
C ARG A 419 -3.34 -17.39 1.90
N PHE A 420 -3.23 -16.17 2.41
CA PHE A 420 -3.22 -15.90 3.84
C PHE A 420 -4.50 -16.41 4.52
N LEU A 421 -5.68 -16.13 3.96
CA LEU A 421 -6.95 -16.69 4.47
C LEU A 421 -6.96 -18.23 4.47
N GLN A 422 -6.41 -18.87 3.43
CA GLN A 422 -6.29 -20.33 3.38
C GLN A 422 -5.36 -20.86 4.49
N VAL A 423 -4.26 -20.17 4.77
CA VAL A 423 -3.37 -20.49 5.90
C VAL A 423 -4.13 -20.38 7.22
N LEU A 424 -4.88 -19.30 7.43
CA LEU A 424 -5.66 -19.10 8.64
C LEU A 424 -6.73 -20.19 8.84
N GLY A 425 -7.51 -20.48 7.79
CA GLY A 425 -8.54 -21.53 7.84
C GLY A 425 -7.96 -22.92 8.09
N LYS A 426 -6.77 -23.21 7.55
CA LYS A 426 -6.14 -24.53 7.65
C LYS A 426 -5.36 -24.74 8.94
N PHE A 427 -4.55 -23.77 9.34
CA PHE A 427 -3.56 -23.93 10.42
C PHE A 427 -3.94 -23.19 11.70
N PHE A 428 -4.93 -22.30 11.66
CA PHE A 428 -5.43 -21.59 12.82
C PHE A 428 -6.96 -21.72 12.92
N PRO A 429 -7.55 -22.92 12.89
CA PRO A 429 -9.00 -23.09 12.71
C PRO A 429 -9.87 -22.41 13.78
N ARG A 430 -9.32 -22.09 14.96
CA ARG A 430 -10.00 -21.42 16.08
C ARG A 430 -9.53 -19.99 16.33
N HIS A 431 -8.90 -19.34 15.34
CA HIS A 431 -8.43 -17.95 15.50
C HIS A 431 -9.57 -16.94 15.55
N ARG A 432 -9.37 -15.85 16.27
CA ARG A 432 -10.00 -14.55 16.02
C ARG A 432 -9.06 -13.65 15.22
N ALA A 433 -9.55 -13.04 14.16
CA ALA A 433 -8.80 -12.11 13.33
C ALA A 433 -8.99 -10.68 13.79
N VAL A 434 -7.90 -9.92 13.84
CA VAL A 434 -7.88 -8.46 13.95
C VAL A 434 -7.01 -7.95 12.80
N LEU A 435 -7.64 -7.67 11.66
CA LEU A 435 -6.96 -7.21 10.46
C LEU A 435 -7.29 -5.73 10.23
N GLY A 436 -6.29 -4.88 10.01
CA GLY A 436 -6.48 -3.44 9.83
C GLY A 436 -5.66 -2.93 8.66
N ASP A 437 -6.29 -2.21 7.73
CA ASP A 437 -5.62 -1.74 6.52
C ASP A 437 -6.40 -0.63 5.79
N PHE A 438 -5.77 -0.03 4.77
CA PHE A 438 -6.37 0.96 3.89
C PHE A 438 -7.46 0.36 3.01
N TYR A 439 -8.64 0.97 2.95
CA TYR A 439 -9.69 0.58 1.99
C TYR A 439 -9.76 1.50 0.77
N MET A 440 -9.05 2.64 0.81
CA MET A 440 -9.00 3.62 -0.25
C MET A 440 -7.62 4.28 -0.27
N LEU A 441 -7.04 4.36 -1.46
CA LEU A 441 -5.78 5.07 -1.70
C LEU A 441 -5.99 6.12 -2.80
N PRO A 442 -5.47 7.35 -2.65
CA PRO A 442 -5.38 8.30 -3.75
C PRO A 442 -4.29 7.86 -4.75
N ASP A 443 -4.32 8.39 -5.97
CA ASP A 443 -3.23 8.28 -6.95
C ASP A 443 -2.82 6.83 -7.31
N THR A 444 -3.78 5.90 -7.31
CA THR A 444 -3.58 4.53 -7.80
C THR A 444 -3.34 4.51 -9.31
N VAL A 445 -2.67 3.45 -9.79
CA VAL A 445 -2.48 3.18 -11.23
C VAL A 445 -3.79 3.41 -12.01
N PRO A 446 -3.78 4.30 -13.02
CA PRO A 446 -5.00 4.76 -13.67
C PRO A 446 -5.64 3.67 -14.52
N GLY A 447 -6.97 3.73 -14.67
CA GLY A 447 -7.70 2.87 -15.60
C GLY A 447 -7.85 1.41 -15.17
N ALA A 448 -7.51 1.06 -13.92
CA ALA A 448 -7.63 -0.30 -13.36
C ALA A 448 -8.63 -0.37 -12.18
N VAL A 449 -8.98 -1.58 -11.76
CA VAL A 449 -9.83 -1.88 -10.60
C VAL A 449 -8.96 -2.42 -9.47
N ASP A 450 -9.21 -1.96 -8.25
CA ASP A 450 -8.47 -2.32 -7.03
C ASP A 450 -6.95 -2.14 -7.20
N ALA A 451 -6.58 -1.09 -7.93
CA ALA A 451 -5.22 -0.84 -8.41
C ALA A 451 -4.28 -0.37 -7.29
N PRO A 452 -2.98 -0.67 -7.38
CA PRO A 452 -2.02 -0.24 -6.38
C PRO A 452 -1.69 1.24 -6.53
N VAL A 453 -1.23 1.85 -5.44
CA VAL A 453 -0.31 2.97 -5.53
C VAL A 453 1.08 2.41 -5.76
N VAL A 454 1.76 2.95 -6.76
CA VAL A 454 3.16 2.65 -7.06
C VAL A 454 3.90 3.96 -6.92
N GLN A 455 4.88 4.03 -6.03
CA GLN A 455 5.54 5.29 -5.76
C GLN A 455 7.00 5.13 -5.37
N THR A 456 7.78 6.16 -5.63
CA THR A 456 9.14 6.30 -5.12
C THR A 456 9.37 7.72 -4.63
N ARG A 457 10.43 7.92 -3.86
CA ARG A 457 10.79 9.23 -3.33
C ARG A 457 11.90 9.83 -4.17
N LEU A 458 11.64 11.00 -4.76
CA LEU A 458 12.62 11.76 -5.51
C LEU A 458 12.81 13.15 -4.87
N LYS A 459 14.03 13.42 -4.38
CA LYS A 459 14.39 14.71 -3.73
C LYS A 459 13.39 15.16 -2.66
N GLY A 460 13.02 14.25 -1.77
CA GLY A 460 12.10 14.55 -0.68
C GLY A 460 10.61 14.57 -1.06
N THR A 461 10.26 14.35 -2.33
CA THR A 461 8.88 14.35 -2.81
C THR A 461 8.46 12.95 -3.25
N MET A 462 7.25 12.54 -2.87
CA MET A 462 6.66 11.30 -3.36
C MET A 462 6.18 11.47 -4.81
N VAL A 463 6.64 10.57 -5.68
CA VAL A 463 6.30 10.56 -7.10
C VAL A 463 5.55 9.27 -7.41
N PRO A 464 4.23 9.33 -7.71
CA PRO A 464 3.47 8.17 -8.12
C PRO A 464 3.81 7.78 -9.57
N CYS A 465 3.68 6.49 -9.87
CA CYS A 465 3.86 5.91 -11.20
C CYS A 465 2.52 5.45 -11.77
N ASP A 466 2.42 5.44 -13.09
CA ASP A 466 1.22 5.01 -13.83
C ASP A 466 1.20 3.50 -14.12
N THR A 467 2.21 2.75 -13.68
CA THR A 467 2.31 1.29 -13.84
C THR A 467 3.00 0.65 -12.62
N TYR A 468 2.70 -0.63 -12.37
CA TYR A 468 3.41 -1.46 -11.40
C TYR A 468 4.65 -2.14 -11.99
N MET A 469 4.79 -2.14 -13.32
CA MET A 469 5.93 -2.72 -14.03
C MET A 469 7.11 -1.74 -13.99
N VAL A 470 7.65 -1.56 -12.79
CA VAL A 470 8.73 -0.63 -12.46
C VAL A 470 9.98 -1.40 -12.05
N ARG A 471 11.14 -0.73 -12.02
CA ARG A 471 12.41 -1.37 -11.66
C ARG A 471 12.34 -2.02 -10.26
N PRO A 472 12.52 -3.35 -10.14
CA PRO A 472 12.46 -4.04 -8.86
C PRO A 472 13.40 -3.42 -7.81
N GLY A 473 12.88 -3.20 -6.60
CA GLY A 473 13.64 -2.67 -5.48
C GLY A 473 13.63 -1.16 -5.25
N TRP A 474 13.05 -0.39 -6.17
CA TRP A 474 13.08 1.07 -6.13
C TRP A 474 11.76 1.74 -5.77
N PHE A 475 10.67 1.01 -5.94
CA PHE A 475 9.33 1.52 -5.77
C PHE A 475 8.61 0.70 -4.73
N ASP A 476 7.86 1.41 -3.92
CA ASP A 476 6.85 0.85 -3.04
C ASP A 476 5.58 0.56 -3.86
N ILE A 477 4.92 -0.55 -3.55
CA ILE A 477 3.70 -1.02 -4.22
C ILE A 477 2.74 -1.51 -3.14
N PHE A 478 1.59 -0.86 -3.04
CA PHE A 478 0.59 -1.21 -2.03
C PHE A 478 -0.83 -0.95 -2.53
N PHE A 479 -1.78 -1.74 -2.04
CA PHE A 479 -3.12 -1.89 -2.59
C PHE A 479 -4.19 -1.45 -1.60
N PRO A 480 -5.30 -0.84 -2.07
CA PRO A 480 -6.48 -0.68 -1.23
C PRO A 480 -7.14 -2.06 -1.02
N THR A 481 -7.58 -2.33 0.20
CA THR A 481 -8.31 -3.55 0.56
C THR A 481 -9.82 -3.36 0.40
N ASN A 482 -10.46 -4.21 -0.40
CA ASN A 482 -11.92 -4.31 -0.44
C ASN A 482 -12.43 -5.11 0.76
N PHE A 483 -12.66 -4.44 1.90
CA PHE A 483 -13.02 -5.08 3.16
C PHE A 483 -14.35 -5.84 3.11
N GLU A 484 -15.33 -5.35 2.36
CA GLU A 484 -16.62 -6.01 2.19
C GLU A 484 -16.46 -7.35 1.47
N LEU A 485 -15.69 -7.38 0.36
CA LEU A 485 -15.39 -8.63 -0.32
C LEU A 485 -14.49 -9.54 0.53
N LEU A 486 -13.50 -8.96 1.22
CA LEU A 486 -12.62 -9.69 2.13
C LEU A 486 -13.41 -10.39 3.24
N GLN A 487 -14.42 -9.74 3.81
CA GLN A 487 -15.31 -10.32 4.82
C GLN A 487 -16.04 -11.55 4.29
N SER A 488 -16.64 -11.47 3.10
CA SER A 488 -17.30 -12.61 2.46
C SER A 488 -16.32 -13.76 2.22
N MET A 489 -15.14 -13.45 1.67
CA MET A 489 -14.08 -14.41 1.41
C MET A 489 -13.54 -15.06 2.69
N TYR A 490 -13.34 -14.27 3.75
CA TYR A 490 -12.93 -14.73 5.07
C TYR A 490 -13.95 -15.71 5.65
N ASN A 491 -15.23 -15.35 5.65
CA ASN A 491 -16.27 -16.23 6.20
C ASN A 491 -16.36 -17.55 5.42
N ALA A 492 -16.28 -17.49 4.09
CA ALA A 492 -16.30 -18.69 3.25
C ALA A 492 -15.05 -19.58 3.42
N THR A 493 -13.89 -18.99 3.69
CA THR A 493 -12.60 -19.72 3.75
C THR A 493 -12.26 -20.19 5.17
N CYS A 494 -12.51 -19.34 6.17
CA CYS A 494 -12.08 -19.53 7.56
C CYS A 494 -13.22 -19.95 8.51
N ARG A 495 -14.49 -19.87 8.09
CA ARG A 495 -15.67 -20.17 8.91
C ARG A 495 -16.62 -21.18 8.27
N ALA A 496 -16.16 -21.91 7.25
CA ALA A 496 -16.98 -22.91 6.56
C ALA A 496 -17.47 -24.02 7.53
N PRO A 497 -18.62 -24.66 7.26
CA PRO A 497 -19.26 -25.62 8.19
C PRO A 497 -18.40 -26.83 8.59
N ALA A 498 -17.36 -27.18 7.82
CA ALA A 498 -16.43 -28.27 8.14
C ALA A 498 -15.37 -27.87 9.20
N SER A 499 -15.14 -26.58 9.42
CA SER A 499 -14.33 -26.04 10.51
C SER A 499 -15.27 -25.60 11.64
N THR A 500 -15.85 -26.55 12.37
CA THR A 500 -16.67 -26.26 13.55
C THR A 500 -15.78 -25.77 14.71
N ALA A 501 -15.27 -24.54 14.59
CA ALA A 501 -15.05 -23.71 15.76
C ALA A 501 -16.42 -23.19 16.23
N ALA A 502 -17.22 -24.11 16.78
CA ALA A 502 -18.55 -23.79 17.29
C ALA A 502 -18.46 -22.61 18.25
N GLY A 503 -19.17 -21.52 17.94
CA GLY A 503 -19.26 -20.33 18.79
C GLY A 503 -18.43 -19.10 18.38
N LEU A 504 -17.51 -19.18 17.41
CA LEU A 504 -16.68 -18.00 17.05
C LEU A 504 -17.41 -16.91 16.25
N GLY A 505 -18.50 -17.25 15.57
CA GLY A 505 -19.23 -16.29 14.72
C GLY A 505 -18.51 -15.97 13.41
N GLY A 506 -19.15 -15.12 12.59
CA GLY A 506 -18.58 -14.59 11.35
C GLY A 506 -17.84 -13.27 11.57
N ALA A 507 -16.96 -12.92 10.64
CA ALA A 507 -16.27 -11.64 10.67
C ALA A 507 -17.22 -10.45 10.42
N ARG A 508 -16.88 -9.31 11.00
CA ARG A 508 -17.49 -8.00 10.80
C ARG A 508 -16.44 -6.98 10.35
N VAL A 509 -16.90 -5.96 9.62
CA VAL A 509 -16.07 -4.83 9.18
C VAL A 509 -16.50 -3.58 9.92
N CYS A 510 -15.54 -2.76 10.35
CA CYS A 510 -15.81 -1.40 10.85
C CYS A 510 -14.71 -0.44 10.41
N THR A 511 -15.02 0.85 10.36
CA THR A 511 -14.03 1.90 10.12
C THR A 511 -13.07 2.02 11.31
N GLN A 512 -11.87 2.56 11.07
CA GLN A 512 -10.95 2.89 12.16
C GLN A 512 -11.60 3.83 13.19
N ALA A 513 -12.35 4.83 12.74
CA ALA A 513 -13.04 5.76 13.63
C ALA A 513 -14.05 5.05 14.56
N GLU A 514 -14.84 4.11 14.04
CA GLU A 514 -15.76 3.31 14.87
C GLU A 514 -14.99 2.42 15.87
N PHE A 515 -13.90 1.80 15.42
CA PHE A 515 -13.06 0.97 16.26
C PHE A 515 -12.48 1.75 17.44
N VAL A 516 -11.83 2.89 17.17
CA VAL A 516 -11.16 3.66 18.21
C VAL A 516 -12.16 4.43 19.09
N LYS A 517 -13.38 4.74 18.62
CA LYS A 517 -14.46 5.23 19.50
C LYS A 517 -14.87 4.18 20.54
N GLN A 518 -14.85 2.91 20.16
CA GLN A 518 -15.25 1.83 21.05
C GLN A 518 -14.14 1.45 22.03
N TYR A 519 -12.90 1.33 21.54
CA TYR A 519 -11.81 0.75 22.34
C TYR A 519 -10.70 1.75 22.72
N GLY A 520 -10.59 2.90 22.03
CA GLY A 520 -9.53 3.87 22.28
C GLY A 520 -9.79 4.77 23.49
N ASP A 521 -8.72 5.23 24.14
CA ASP A 521 -8.78 6.31 25.13
C ASP A 521 -8.67 7.67 24.41
N LEU A 522 -9.82 8.19 24.00
CA LEU A 522 -9.91 9.45 23.25
C LEU A 522 -9.43 10.66 24.06
N SER A 523 -9.42 10.58 25.39
CA SER A 523 -8.93 11.68 26.24
C SER A 523 -7.41 11.87 26.10
N LYS A 524 -6.70 10.81 25.75
CA LYS A 524 -5.23 10.79 25.63
C LYS A 524 -4.72 11.18 24.25
N THR A 525 -5.60 11.18 23.26
CA THR A 525 -5.31 11.58 21.89
C THR A 525 -6.05 12.84 21.48
N ALA A 526 -6.67 13.56 22.41
CA ALA A 526 -7.30 14.85 22.15
C ALA A 526 -6.29 15.99 22.25
N THR A 527 -6.37 16.95 21.33
CA THR A 527 -5.64 18.21 21.39
C THR A 527 -6.37 19.22 22.28
N ARG A 528 -5.76 20.38 22.57
CA ARG A 528 -6.40 21.41 23.41
C ARG A 528 -7.66 22.01 22.81
N SER A 529 -7.80 22.02 21.48
CA SER A 529 -9.01 22.46 20.79
C SER A 529 -10.17 21.46 20.92
N GLY A 530 -9.90 20.24 21.40
CA GLY A 530 -10.87 19.14 21.50
C GLY A 530 -10.93 18.25 20.26
N GLU A 531 -10.16 18.55 19.21
CA GLU A 531 -9.97 17.67 18.06
C GLU A 531 -9.19 16.41 18.46
N ASN A 532 -9.40 15.30 17.73
CA ASN A 532 -8.74 14.04 18.05
C ASN A 532 -8.05 13.44 16.81
N PRO A 533 -6.73 13.66 16.65
CA PRO A 533 -5.95 13.12 15.55
C PRO A 533 -6.12 11.62 15.29
N MET A 534 -6.29 10.79 16.34
CA MET A 534 -6.47 9.35 16.17
C MET A 534 -7.83 8.98 15.54
N LEU A 535 -8.85 9.83 15.71
CA LEU A 535 -10.16 9.67 15.08
C LEU A 535 -10.22 10.28 13.68
N GLU A 536 -9.55 11.41 13.49
CA GLU A 536 -9.65 12.23 12.28
C GLU A 536 -8.70 11.77 11.19
N PHE A 537 -7.52 11.29 11.55
CA PHE A 537 -6.53 10.83 10.57
C PHE A 537 -6.77 9.36 10.23
N TYR A 538 -6.26 8.96 9.07
CA TYR A 538 -6.46 7.60 8.55
C TYR A 538 -7.94 7.23 8.41
N GLY A 539 -8.80 8.19 8.05
CA GLY A 539 -10.22 7.94 7.73
C GLY A 539 -10.44 7.00 6.53
N ASN A 540 -9.37 6.65 5.83
CA ASN A 540 -9.30 5.64 4.78
C ASN A 540 -8.90 4.24 5.29
N ASN A 541 -8.86 4.00 6.62
CA ASN A 541 -8.62 2.69 7.22
C ASN A 541 -9.89 2.00 7.71
N LYS A 542 -9.90 0.68 7.59
CA LYS A 542 -10.93 -0.22 8.13
C LYS A 542 -10.31 -1.39 8.87
N PHE A 543 -11.13 -2.04 9.67
CA PHE A 543 -10.83 -3.27 10.38
C PHE A 543 -11.76 -4.40 9.95
N LEU A 544 -11.22 -5.60 9.83
CA LEU A 544 -11.95 -6.86 9.85
C LEU A 544 -11.69 -7.54 11.19
N LEU A 545 -12.77 -7.81 11.93
CA LEU A 545 -12.75 -8.40 13.27
C LEU A 545 -13.62 -9.66 13.26
N SER A 546 -13.17 -10.77 13.84
CA SER A 546 -13.92 -12.03 13.82
C SER A 546 -14.32 -12.58 15.16
#